data_AF-A0A954PZP3-F1
#
_entry.id   AF-A0A954PZP3-F1
#
_cell.length_a   1.000
_cell.length_b   1.000
_cell.length_c   1.000
_cell.angle_alpha   90.00
_cell.angle_beta   90.00
_cell.angle_gamma   90.00
#
_symmetry.space_group_name_H-M   'P 1'
#
loop_
_entity.id
_entity.type
_entity.pdbx_description
1 polymer ?
#
loop_
_entity_poly.entity_id
_entity_poly.type
_entity_poly.pdbx_seq_one_letter_code
_entity_poly.pdbx_strand_id
1 'polypeptide(L)' 'MRRTLLQLLLLFLLVGSAIQPVESAPPHYPNIVYILADDLGYGDVSCYNSESKIQTPHVDRLAAEGMRFT' A
#
# COMPACT_ATOMS: atom_id res chain seq x y z
N MET A 1 -9.78 -51.65 1.19
CA MET A 1 -9.33 -50.62 2.16
C MET A 1 -8.12 -49.82 1.66
N ARG A 2 -6.97 -50.44 1.33
CA ARG A 2 -5.77 -49.70 0.84
C ARG A 2 -5.99 -48.92 -0.47
N ARG A 3 -6.74 -49.48 -1.44
CA ARG A 3 -7.06 -48.82 -2.72
C ARG A 3 -8.01 -47.62 -2.55
N THR A 4 -9.02 -47.76 -1.69
CA THR A 4 -9.98 -46.70 -1.37
C THR A 4 -9.32 -45.51 -0.68
N LEU A 5 -8.37 -45.79 0.23
CA LEU A 5 -7.59 -44.75 0.91
C LEU A 5 -6.69 -43.97 -0.08
N LEU A 6 -6.07 -44.67 -1.03
CA LEU A 6 -5.25 -44.05 -2.06
C LEU A 6 -6.08 -43.16 -3.00
N GLN A 7 -7.29 -43.59 -3.36
CA GLN A 7 -8.22 -42.81 -4.16
C GLN A 7 -8.71 -41.54 -3.45
N LEU A 8 -9.01 -41.62 -2.15
CA LEU A 8 -9.40 -40.46 -1.36
C LEU A 8 -8.23 -39.47 -1.18
N LEU A 9 -7.01 -39.96 -1.00
CA LEU A 9 -5.82 -39.12 -0.93
C LEU A 9 -5.56 -38.41 -2.27
N LEU A 10 -5.69 -39.13 -3.40
CA LEU A 10 -5.58 -38.57 -4.75
C LEU A 10 -6.66 -37.52 -5.00
N LEU A 11 -7.90 -37.77 -4.59
CA LEU A 11 -9.00 -36.82 -4.73
C LEU A 11 -8.77 -35.58 -3.87
N PHE A 12 -8.28 -35.75 -2.64
CA PHE A 12 -7.95 -34.65 -1.73
C PHE A 12 -6.83 -33.77 -2.30
N LEU A 13 -5.77 -34.37 -2.86
CA LEU A 13 -4.69 -33.66 -3.55
C LEU A 13 -5.19 -32.90 -4.79
N LEU A 14 -6.12 -33.49 -5.55
CA LEU A 14 -6.70 -32.86 -6.74
C LEU A 14 -7.54 -31.62 -6.38
N VAL A 15 -8.36 -31.72 -5.34
CA VAL A 15 -9.23 -30.62 -4.88
C VAL A 15 -8.41 -29.50 -4.24
N GLY A 16 -7.38 -29.85 -3.47
CA GLY A 16 -6.48 -28.87 -2.84
C GLY A 16 -5.73 -28.00 -3.85
N SER A 17 -5.41 -28.53 -5.04
CA SER A 17 -4.72 -27.78 -6.09
C SER A 17 -5.64 -26.85 -6.91
N ALA A 18 -6.96 -26.98 -6.80
CA ALA A 18 -7.93 -26.21 -7.59
C ALA A 18 -8.36 -24.90 -6.92
N ILE A 19 -8.04 -24.71 -5.63
CA ILE A 19 -8.36 -23.48 -4.89
C ILE A 19 -7.21 -22.49 -5.09
N GLN A 20 -7.28 -21.74 -6.19
CA GLN A 20 -6.43 -20.56 -6.37
C GLN A 20 -7.07 -19.39 -5.59
N PRO A 21 -6.28 -18.58 -4.86
CA PRO A 21 -6.76 -17.32 -4.35
C PRO A 21 -7.29 -16.48 -5.51
N VAL A 22 -8.48 -15.91 -5.39
CA VAL A 22 -8.91 -14.85 -6.31
C VAL A 22 -8.01 -13.65 -6.03
N GLU A 23 -7.02 -13.47 -6.89
CA GLU A 23 -6.25 -12.24 -6.92
C GLU A 23 -7.10 -11.21 -7.66
N SER A 24 -7.53 -10.18 -6.93
CA SER A 24 -8.20 -9.04 -7.56
C SER A 24 -7.24 -8.43 -8.59
N ALA A 25 -7.71 -8.23 -9.83
CA ALA A 25 -6.92 -7.52 -10.83
C ALA A 25 -6.43 -6.19 -10.23
N PRO A 26 -5.17 -5.80 -10.47
CA PRO A 26 -4.65 -4.54 -9.96
C PRO A 26 -5.57 -3.40 -10.43
N PRO A 27 -5.83 -2.41 -9.56
CA PRO A 27 -6.69 -1.30 -9.95
C PRO A 27 -6.12 -0.64 -11.20
N HIS A 28 -7.00 -0.44 -12.19
CA HIS A 28 -6.61 0.09 -13.51
C HIS A 28 -6.11 1.55 -13.45
N TYR A 29 -6.35 2.22 -12.32
CA TYR A 29 -5.97 3.61 -12.08
C TYR A 29 -5.35 3.74 -10.68
N PRO A 30 -4.40 4.68 -10.50
CA PRO A 30 -3.88 4.98 -9.19
C PRO A 30 -4.97 5.57 -8.29
N ASN A 31 -4.87 5.30 -6.99
CA ASN A 31 -5.68 6.02 -6.01
C ASN A 31 -5.11 7.43 -5.83
N ILE A 32 -5.98 8.42 -5.71
CA ILE A 32 -5.60 9.82 -5.47
C ILE A 32 -6.06 10.19 -4.06
N VAL A 33 -5.11 10.63 -3.22
CA VAL A 33 -5.39 11.18 -1.89
C VAL A 33 -5.02 12.66 -1.91
N TYR A 34 -6.02 13.53 -1.74
CA TYR A 34 -5.83 14.97 -1.68
C TYR A 34 -5.92 15.45 -0.23
N ILE A 35 -4.82 16.02 0.27
CA ILE A 35 -4.73 16.56 1.62
C ILE A 35 -4.66 18.07 1.51
N LEU A 36 -5.66 18.75 2.07
CA LEU A 36 -5.71 20.21 2.14
C LEU A 36 -5.57 20.64 3.61
N ALA A 37 -4.62 21.53 3.87
CA ALA A 37 -4.48 22.20 5.15
C ALA A 37 -4.90 23.66 4.99
N ASP A 38 -5.77 24.13 5.88
CA ASP A 38 -6.18 25.53 5.93
C ASP A 38 -5.12 26.37 6.66
N ASP A 39 -4.89 27.60 6.19
CA ASP A 39 -3.94 28.57 6.77
C ASP A 39 -2.51 28.04 7.04
N LEU A 40 -2.03 27.07 6.26
CA LEU A 40 -0.65 26.58 6.35
C LEU A 40 0.31 27.50 5.59
N GLY A 41 1.15 28.23 6.32
CA GLY A 41 2.15 29.12 5.74
C GLY A 41 3.35 28.38 5.14
N TYR A 42 3.97 28.98 4.13
CA TYR A 42 5.16 28.41 3.47
C TYR A 42 6.32 28.15 4.45
N GLY A 43 6.50 29.03 5.45
CA GLY A 43 7.55 28.91 6.46
C GLY A 43 7.27 27.92 7.60
N ASP A 44 6.05 27.36 7.67
CA ASP A 44 5.63 26.47 8.75
C ASP A 44 6.10 25.02 8.52
N VAL A 45 6.31 24.63 7.26
CA VAL A 45 6.74 23.27 6.91
C VAL A 45 8.26 23.20 6.86
N SER A 46 8.86 22.26 7.62
CA SER A 46 10.31 22.16 7.78
C SER A 46 11.06 21.90 6.48
N CYS A 47 10.46 21.21 5.50
CA CYS A 47 11.09 21.06 4.20
C CYS A 47 11.28 22.41 3.47
N TYR A 48 10.37 23.37 3.61
CA TYR A 48 10.49 24.69 2.95
C TYR A 48 11.26 25.72 3.80
N ASN A 49 11.38 25.49 5.10
CA ASN A 49 12.13 26.33 6.03
C ASN A 49 12.85 25.46 7.07
N SER A 50 14.18 25.32 6.95
CA SER A 50 14.98 24.53 7.89
C SER A 50 14.93 25.05 9.33
N GLU A 51 14.63 26.33 9.51
CA GLU A 51 14.45 26.98 10.82
C GLU A 51 12.97 27.02 11.25
N SER A 52 12.09 26.22 10.62
CA SER A 52 10.69 26.15 11.03
C SER A 52 10.59 25.73 12.50
N LYS A 53 9.70 26.42 13.22
CA LYS A 53 9.38 26.12 14.62
C LYS A 53 8.59 24.81 14.76
N ILE A 54 7.95 24.36 13.68
CA ILE A 54 7.11 23.17 13.66
C ILE A 54 7.85 22.07 12.91
N GLN A 55 8.10 20.97 13.59
CA GLN A 55 8.69 19.78 12.97
C GLN A 55 7.60 19.03 12.21
N THR A 56 7.79 18.85 10.90
CA THR A 56 6.82 18.16 10.03
C THR A 56 7.41 16.89 9.41
N PRO A 57 7.91 15.91 10.20
CA PRO A 57 8.70 14.78 9.67
C PRO A 57 7.95 13.92 8.65
N HIS A 58 6.62 13.84 8.75
CA HIS A 58 5.81 13.10 7.78
C HIS A 58 5.66 13.85 6.45
N VAL A 59 5.51 15.17 6.48
CA VAL A 59 5.48 16.01 5.28
C VAL A 59 6.85 16.04 4.64
N ASP A 60 7.91 16.12 5.46
CA ASP A 60 9.29 16.08 4.99
C ASP A 60 9.61 14.77 4.27
N ARG A 61 9.14 13.63 4.80
CA ARG A 61 9.28 12.33 4.13
C ARG A 61 8.52 12.30 2.80
N LEU A 62 7.26 12.76 2.77
CA LEU A 62 6.49 12.84 1.51
C LEU A 62 7.20 13.70 0.47
N ALA A 63 7.81 14.78 0.91
CA ALA A 63 8.54 15.71 0.09
C ALA A 63 9.87 15.13 -0.44
N ALA A 64 10.56 14.31 0.36
CA ALA A 64 11.81 13.64 -0.02
C ALA A 64 11.59 12.42 -0.93
N GLU A 65 10.49 11.69 -0.75
CA GLU A 65 10.12 10.52 -1.56
C GLU A 65 9.37 10.89 -2.85
N GLY A 66 8.95 12.15 -2.96
CA GLY A 66 8.12 12.65 -4.05
C GLY A 66 8.69 13.88 -4.74
N MET A 67 7.80 14.83 -5.01
CA MET A 67 8.12 16.10 -5.67
C MET A 67 7.63 17.26 -4.80
N ARG A 68 8.40 18.35 -4.80
CA ARG A 68 8.01 19.63 -4.18
C ARG A 68 7.91 20.71 -5.24
N PHE A 69 7.00 21.63 -5.03
CA PHE A 69 6.83 22.81 -5.86
C PHE A 69 7.19 24.05 -5.02
N THR A 70 8.03 24.94 -5.55
CA THR A 70 8.57 26.11 -4.84
C THR A 70 8.34 27.37 -5.66
#